data_AF-A0A068NUV1-F1
#
_entry.id   AF-A0A068NUV1-F1
#
_cell.length_a   1.000
_cell.length_b   1.000
_cell.length_c   1.000
_cell.angle_alpha   90.00
_cell.angle_beta   90.00
_cell.angle_gamma   90.00
#
_symmetry.space_group_name_H-M   'P 1'
#
loop_
_entity.id
_entity.type
_entity.pdbx_description
1 polymer ?
#
loop_
_entity_poly.entity_id
_entity_poly.type
_entity_poly.pdbx_seq_one_letter_code
_entity_poly.pdbx_strand_id
1 'polypeptide(L)'
;MEVGRATTYIARFGFDSRIEPIRVARRLSVAGEDGYELSGPLGVSRLAWQGGVLYADQAANAWFSPSLPMLAEDEKPRSWHGRLVSMGRVQPASAKLVHKKTKVDIGSRKIDAILATLTLRLPTGTIQLESWYAPGTGLVQQEQRTNGKRLLQLQMVTAPSN
;
A
#
# COMPACT_ATOMS: atom_id res chain seq x y z
N MET A 1 -12.96 9.30 -0.22
CA MET A 1 -11.91 9.52 0.78
C MET A 1 -11.87 11.02 1.07
N GLU A 2 -11.80 11.45 2.32
CA GLU A 2 -11.92 12.89 2.67
C GLU A 2 -10.63 13.40 3.30
N VAL A 3 -10.24 14.63 2.94
CA VAL A 3 -9.08 15.30 3.54
C VAL A 3 -9.33 15.48 5.04
N GLY A 4 -8.31 15.22 5.85
CA GLY A 4 -8.40 15.23 7.31
C GLY A 4 -8.84 13.90 7.93
N ARG A 5 -9.41 12.97 7.15
CA ARG A 5 -9.75 11.63 7.65
C ARG A 5 -8.49 10.90 8.11
N ALA A 6 -8.55 10.33 9.29
CA ALA A 6 -7.46 9.57 9.90
C ALA A 6 -7.91 8.12 10.13
N THR A 7 -7.02 7.18 9.87
CA THR A 7 -7.18 5.78 10.22
C THR A 7 -5.98 5.32 11.01
N THR A 8 -6.22 4.65 12.13
CA THR A 8 -5.17 4.22 13.05
C THR A 8 -4.76 2.78 12.77
N TYR A 9 -3.45 2.56 12.69
CA TYR A 9 -2.85 1.24 12.49
C TYR A 9 -1.90 0.91 13.63
N ILE A 10 -1.83 -0.38 13.99
CA ILE A 10 -0.68 -0.92 14.70
C ILE A 10 0.39 -1.21 13.67
N ALA A 11 1.52 -0.50 13.78
CA ALA A 11 2.73 -0.75 13.03
C ALA A 11 3.69 -1.62 13.84
N ARG A 12 4.25 -2.67 13.23
CA ARG A 12 5.23 -3.58 13.84
C ARG A 12 6.50 -3.61 13.01
N PHE A 13 7.65 -3.40 13.65
CA PHE A 13 8.99 -3.40 13.05
C PHE A 13 9.94 -4.23 13.91
N GLY A 14 10.27 -5.44 13.47
CA GLY A 14 11.06 -6.36 14.32
C GLY A 14 10.34 -6.63 15.65
N PHE A 15 10.96 -6.24 16.76
CA PHE A 15 10.42 -6.37 18.12
C PHE A 15 9.66 -5.12 18.61
N ASP A 16 9.65 -4.02 17.85
CA ASP A 16 8.93 -2.78 18.20
C ASP A 16 7.50 -2.79 17.63
N SER A 17 6.56 -2.23 18.38
CA SER A 17 5.17 -2.04 17.95
C SER A 17 4.64 -0.69 18.42
N ARG A 18 4.03 0.06 17.50
CA ARG A 18 3.49 1.40 17.75
C ARG A 18 2.12 1.56 17.14
N ILE A 19 1.31 2.43 17.74
CA ILE A 19 0.02 2.84 17.19
C ILE A 19 0.25 4.12 16.40
N GLU A 20 0.02 4.07 15.09
CA GLU A 20 0.36 5.14 14.16
C GLU A 20 -0.88 5.59 13.39
N PRO A 21 -1.26 6.89 13.46
CA PRO A 21 -2.32 7.43 12.63
C PRO A 21 -1.80 7.71 11.21
N ILE A 22 -2.53 7.22 10.21
CA ILE A 22 -2.34 7.61 8.80
C ILE A 22 -3.49 8.54 8.42
N ARG A 23 -3.15 9.73 7.96
CA ARG A 23 -4.10 10.80 7.62
C ARG A 23 -4.09 11.10 6.13
N VAL A 24 -5.27 11.36 5.59
CA VAL A 24 -5.44 11.97 4.27
C VAL A 24 -5.04 13.44 4.39
N ALA A 25 -3.81 13.78 3.98
CA ALA A 25 -3.24 15.11 4.18
C ALA A 25 -3.84 16.13 3.21
N ARG A 26 -3.93 15.79 1.92
CA ARG A 26 -4.43 16.68 0.87
C ARG A 26 -4.79 15.93 -0.40
N ARG A 27 -5.51 16.61 -1.29
CA ARG A 27 -5.71 16.21 -2.68
C ARG A 27 -4.50 16.64 -3.53
N LEU A 28 -4.16 15.86 -4.54
CA LEU A 28 -3.16 16.17 -5.56
C LEU A 28 -3.38 15.27 -6.78
N SER A 29 -2.68 15.52 -7.88
CA SER A 29 -2.66 14.57 -8.98
C SER A 29 -1.68 13.42 -8.75
N VAL A 30 -2.11 12.19 -9.04
CA VAL A 30 -1.30 10.97 -9.06
C VAL A 30 -1.65 10.18 -10.31
N ALA A 31 -0.66 9.73 -11.09
CA ALA A 31 -0.89 9.08 -12.38
C ALA A 31 -1.75 9.89 -13.40
N GLY A 32 -1.80 11.21 -13.24
CA GLY A 32 -2.64 12.10 -14.07
C GLY A 32 -4.10 12.20 -13.62
N GLU A 33 -4.49 11.53 -12.54
CA GLU A 33 -5.84 11.55 -11.97
C GLU A 33 -5.89 12.27 -10.61
N ASP A 34 -7.08 12.62 -10.16
CA ASP A 34 -7.30 13.12 -8.80
C ASP A 34 -7.00 12.03 -7.76
N GLY A 35 -6.00 12.30 -6.93
CA GLY A 35 -5.48 11.42 -5.90
C GLY A 35 -5.35 12.10 -4.54
N TYR A 36 -4.74 11.35 -3.63
CA TYR A 36 -4.59 11.73 -2.23
C TYR A 36 -3.17 11.47 -1.74
N GLU A 37 -2.68 12.39 -0.92
CA GLU A 37 -1.48 12.20 -0.11
C GLU A 37 -1.91 11.62 1.22
N LEU A 38 -1.40 10.43 1.54
CA LEU A 38 -1.50 9.83 2.85
C LEU A 38 -0.20 10.14 3.61
N SER A 39 -0.33 10.68 4.81
CA SER A 39 0.80 11.00 5.67
C SER A 39 0.68 10.27 7.00
N GLY A 40 1.79 9.71 7.47
CA GLY A 40 1.91 9.15 8.80
C GLY A 40 3.39 9.10 9.21
N PRO A 41 3.69 8.64 10.43
CA PRO A 41 5.08 8.62 10.94
C PRO A 41 6.02 7.70 10.16
N LEU A 42 5.47 6.83 9.31
CA LEU A 42 6.23 5.95 8.40
C LEU A 42 6.57 6.59 7.06
N GLY A 43 6.09 7.81 6.82
CA GLY A 43 6.33 8.57 5.61
C GLY A 43 5.04 8.90 4.86
N VAL A 44 5.22 9.22 3.59
CA VAL A 44 4.16 9.68 2.69
C VAL A 44 3.90 8.64 1.61
N SER A 45 2.62 8.40 1.34
CA SER A 45 2.15 7.65 0.18
C SER A 45 1.25 8.53 -0.68
N ARG A 46 1.32 8.39 -2.00
CA ARG A 46 0.50 9.17 -2.94
C ARG A 46 -0.22 8.21 -3.86
N LEU A 47 -1.55 8.21 -3.79
CA LEU A 47 -2.40 7.20 -4.41
C LEU A 47 -3.53 7.85 -5.22
N ALA A 48 -3.85 7.28 -6.37
CA ALA A 48 -5.07 7.60 -7.13
C ALA A 48 -5.68 6.36 -7.74
N TRP A 49 -6.99 6.40 -7.94
CA TRP A 49 -7.70 5.44 -8.78
C TRP A 49 -7.70 5.94 -10.22
N GLN A 50 -7.31 5.09 -11.16
CA GLN A 50 -7.39 5.34 -12.59
C GLN A 50 -7.89 4.08 -13.30
N GLY A 51 -9.05 4.17 -13.96
CA GLY A 51 -9.61 3.05 -14.74
C GLY A 51 -9.76 1.74 -13.94
N GLY A 52 -10.24 1.80 -12.69
CA GLY A 52 -10.42 0.63 -11.83
C GLY A 52 -9.12 0.07 -11.24
N VAL A 53 -8.03 0.85 -11.25
CA VAL A 53 -6.73 0.46 -10.68
C VAL A 53 -6.25 1.52 -9.71
N LEU A 54 -5.87 1.10 -8.52
CA LEU A 54 -5.19 1.96 -7.55
C LEU A 54 -3.71 2.02 -7.93
N TYR A 55 -3.22 3.21 -8.25
CA TYR A 55 -1.80 3.47 -8.53
C TYR A 55 -1.14 4.21 -7.38
N ALA A 56 0.17 4.00 -7.23
CA ALA A 56 1.04 4.73 -6.35
C ALA A 56 2.18 5.42 -7.12
N ASP A 57 2.30 6.74 -6.99
CA ASP A 57 3.52 7.46 -7.41
C ASP A 57 4.59 7.42 -6.32
N GLN A 58 4.13 7.30 -5.07
CA GLN A 58 4.98 7.28 -3.90
C GLN A 58 4.45 6.28 -2.88
N ALA A 59 5.34 5.48 -2.32
CA ALA A 59 5.16 4.77 -1.06
C ALA A 59 6.19 5.28 -0.05
N ALA A 60 6.06 4.86 1.22
CA ALA A 60 7.01 5.19 2.27
C ALA A 60 8.47 5.01 1.79
N ASN A 61 9.18 6.12 1.60
CA ASN A 61 10.57 6.21 1.15
C ASN A 61 10.88 5.70 -0.28
N ALA A 62 9.89 5.61 -1.17
CA ALA A 62 10.09 5.21 -2.56
C ALA A 62 9.19 5.99 -3.53
N TRP A 63 9.76 6.49 -4.64
CA TRP A 63 9.03 7.05 -5.78
C TRP A 63 9.08 6.10 -6.97
N PHE A 64 7.99 6.05 -7.74
CA PHE A 64 7.83 5.15 -8.89
C PHE A 64 7.61 5.94 -10.18
N SER A 65 8.25 5.52 -11.27
CA SER A 65 8.07 6.10 -12.60
C SER A 65 8.11 5.00 -13.67
N PRO A 66 6.98 4.64 -14.32
CA PRO A 66 5.64 5.19 -14.12
C PRO A 66 5.03 4.76 -12.78
N SER A 67 3.84 5.27 -12.45
CA SER A 67 3.07 4.92 -11.25
C SER A 67 2.91 3.39 -11.11
N LEU A 68 3.05 2.89 -9.89
CA LEU A 68 3.04 1.46 -9.57
C LEU A 68 1.60 1.00 -9.26
N PRO A 69 1.07 -0.04 -9.93
CA PRO A 69 -0.25 -0.58 -9.59
C PRO A 69 -0.23 -1.31 -8.24
N MET A 70 -1.20 -1.02 -7.38
CA MET A 70 -1.31 -1.51 -6.00
C MET A 70 -2.51 -2.42 -5.77
N LEU A 71 -3.61 -2.20 -6.51
CA LEU A 71 -4.85 -2.98 -6.46
C LEU A 71 -5.59 -2.80 -7.80
N ALA A 72 -6.24 -3.84 -8.30
CA ALA A 72 -7.11 -3.73 -9.46
C ALA A 72 -8.50 -4.34 -9.17
N GLU A 73 -9.56 -3.62 -9.53
CA GLU A 73 -10.96 -4.05 -9.32
C GLU A 73 -11.31 -5.29 -10.14
N ASP A 74 -10.71 -5.45 -11.32
CA ASP A 74 -10.90 -6.63 -12.17
C ASP A 74 -10.14 -7.86 -11.64
N GLU A 75 -9.38 -7.70 -10.55
CA GLU A 75 -8.56 -8.73 -9.90
C GLU A 75 -7.53 -9.42 -10.82
N LYS A 76 -7.37 -8.95 -12.07
CA LYS A 76 -6.46 -9.56 -13.04
C LYS A 76 -4.99 -9.29 -12.66
N PRO A 77 -4.08 -10.24 -12.91
CA PRO A 77 -2.66 -10.01 -12.71
C PRO A 77 -2.15 -8.84 -13.56
N ARG A 78 -1.25 -8.04 -12.99
CA ARG A 78 -0.62 -6.93 -13.69
C ARG A 78 0.90 -7.01 -13.59
N SER A 79 1.56 -6.63 -14.67
CA SER A 79 3.01 -6.48 -14.70
C SER A 79 3.35 -5.01 -14.85
N TRP A 80 4.42 -4.58 -14.21
CA TRP A 80 4.90 -3.21 -14.25
C TRP A 80 6.42 -3.21 -14.46
N HIS A 81 6.92 -2.27 -15.24
CA HIS A 81 8.34 -2.03 -15.45
C HIS A 81 8.57 -0.52 -15.36
N GLY A 82 9.59 -0.13 -14.62
CA GLY A 82 9.87 1.28 -14.41
C GLY A 82 11.14 1.51 -13.61
N ARG A 83 11.20 2.71 -13.04
CA ARG A 83 12.27 3.14 -12.16
C ARG A 83 11.70 3.36 -10.77
N LEU A 84 12.49 2.97 -9.79
CA LEU A 84 12.25 3.24 -8.38
C LEU A 84 13.34 4.19 -7.89
N VAL A 85 12.94 5.25 -7.18
CA VAL A 85 13.86 6.15 -6.48
C VAL A 85 13.70 5.95 -4.99
N SER A 86 14.75 5.52 -4.31
CA SER A 86 14.75 5.33 -2.85
C SER A 86 16.11 5.68 -2.27
N MET A 87 16.13 6.34 -1.12
CA MET A 87 17.35 6.85 -0.47
C MET A 87 18.27 7.63 -1.44
N GLY A 88 17.67 8.44 -2.33
CA GLY A 88 18.39 9.22 -3.35
C GLY A 88 18.98 8.42 -4.51
N ARG A 89 18.79 7.09 -4.55
CA ARG A 89 19.27 6.22 -5.64
C ARG A 89 18.14 5.87 -6.59
N VAL A 90 18.41 5.99 -7.88
CA VAL A 90 17.50 5.55 -8.95
C VAL A 90 17.93 4.15 -9.40
N GLN A 91 16.99 3.23 -9.49
CA GLN A 91 17.24 1.87 -9.97
C GLN A 91 16.11 1.35 -10.85
N PRO A 92 16.41 0.55 -11.88
CA PRO A 92 15.38 -0.15 -12.64
C PRO A 92 14.65 -1.15 -11.75
N ALA A 93 13.38 -1.33 -12.00
CA ALA A 93 12.53 -2.22 -11.22
C ALA A 93 11.46 -2.84 -12.12
N SER A 94 11.09 -4.08 -11.82
CA SER A 94 9.88 -4.71 -12.35
C SER A 94 8.99 -5.16 -11.21
N ALA A 95 7.69 -5.23 -11.43
CA ALA A 95 6.75 -5.70 -10.44
C ALA A 95 5.69 -6.60 -11.05
N LYS A 96 5.20 -7.54 -10.24
CA LYS A 96 4.03 -8.36 -10.55
C LYS A 96 3.01 -8.21 -9.43
N LEU A 97 1.80 -7.82 -9.80
CA LEU A 97 0.63 -7.73 -8.93
C LEU A 97 -0.26 -8.94 -9.18
N VAL A 98 -0.65 -9.63 -8.12
CA VAL A 98 -1.65 -10.72 -8.15
C VAL A 98 -2.66 -10.51 -7.03
N HIS A 99 -3.88 -11.02 -7.24
CA HIS A 99 -4.98 -10.87 -6.30
C HIS A 99 -5.49 -12.22 -5.82
N LYS A 100 -6.02 -12.25 -4.59
CA LYS A 100 -6.70 -13.40 -4.02
C LYS A 100 -7.81 -12.93 -3.07
N LYS A 101 -9.02 -13.43 -3.25
CA LYS A 101 -10.10 -13.25 -2.27
C LYS A 101 -9.75 -13.95 -0.96
N THR A 102 -9.95 -13.27 0.15
CA THR A 102 -9.60 -13.76 1.47
C THR A 102 -10.52 -13.17 2.53
N LYS A 103 -10.37 -13.65 3.76
CA LYS A 103 -10.90 -12.99 4.96
C LYS A 103 -9.74 -12.48 5.80
N VAL A 104 -9.96 -11.38 6.51
CA VAL A 104 -8.98 -10.77 7.41
C VAL A 104 -9.64 -10.41 8.73
N ASP A 105 -8.91 -10.60 9.81
CA ASP A 105 -9.35 -10.29 11.16
C ASP A 105 -9.05 -8.81 11.48
N ILE A 106 -10.09 -8.06 11.84
CA ILE A 106 -9.99 -6.69 12.38
C ILE A 106 -10.69 -6.68 13.73
N GLY A 107 -9.90 -6.56 14.80
CA GLY A 107 -10.40 -6.78 16.16
C GLY A 107 -10.97 -8.20 16.29
N SER A 108 -12.24 -8.30 16.67
CA SER A 108 -12.97 -9.58 16.81
C SER A 108 -13.76 -10.00 15.55
N ARG A 109 -13.69 -9.24 14.46
CA ARG A 109 -14.50 -9.46 13.25
C ARG A 109 -13.66 -10.01 12.10
N LYS A 110 -14.16 -11.06 11.44
CA LYS A 110 -13.70 -11.47 10.10
C LYS A 110 -14.48 -10.72 9.04
N ILE A 111 -13.78 -10.06 8.13
CA ILE A 111 -14.39 -9.38 7.00
C ILE A 111 -13.79 -9.87 5.68
N ASP A 112 -14.59 -9.82 4.62
CA ASP A 112 -14.12 -10.13 3.28
C ASP A 112 -13.12 -9.07 2.79
N ALA A 113 -12.05 -9.52 2.15
CA ALA A 113 -10.99 -8.68 1.64
C ALA A 113 -10.38 -9.25 0.35
N ILE A 114 -9.74 -8.37 -0.41
CA ILE A 114 -8.85 -8.73 -1.50
C ILE A 114 -7.41 -8.61 -0.98
N LEU A 115 -6.68 -9.73 -0.97
CA LEU A 115 -5.24 -9.72 -0.81
C LEU A 115 -4.62 -9.39 -2.18
N ALA A 116 -3.98 -8.23 -2.26
CA ALA A 116 -3.11 -7.84 -3.35
C ALA A 116 -1.66 -8.12 -2.96
N THR A 117 -1.01 -9.03 -3.67
CA THR A 117 0.42 -9.33 -3.50
C THR A 117 1.20 -8.70 -4.64
N LEU A 118 2.03 -7.72 -4.29
CA LEU A 118 2.92 -7.03 -5.21
C LEU A 118 4.37 -7.47 -4.96
N THR A 119 4.99 -8.08 -5.95
CA THR A 119 6.40 -8.49 -5.88
C THR A 119 7.24 -7.60 -6.77
N LEU A 120 8.03 -6.70 -6.18
CA LEU A 120 9.01 -5.86 -6.87
C LEU A 120 10.37 -6.56 -6.91
N ARG A 121 10.96 -6.61 -8.11
CA ARG A 121 12.32 -7.08 -8.37
C ARG A 121 13.21 -5.89 -8.66
N LEU A 122 14.31 -5.81 -7.93
CA LEU A 122 15.33 -4.76 -7.99
C LEU A 122 16.69 -5.45 -8.21
N PRO A 123 17.72 -4.74 -8.72
CA PRO A 123 19.07 -5.28 -8.79
C PRO A 123 19.61 -5.74 -7.43
N THR A 124 19.18 -5.07 -6.35
CA THR A 124 19.60 -5.34 -4.97
C THR A 124 18.78 -6.43 -4.26
N GLY A 125 17.75 -6.97 -4.92
CA GLY A 125 16.90 -8.02 -4.34
C GLY A 125 15.41 -7.84 -4.61
N THR A 126 14.58 -8.45 -3.77
CA THR A 126 13.13 -8.49 -3.94
C THR A 126 12.42 -7.85 -2.77
N ILE A 127 11.42 -7.02 -3.05
CA ILE A 127 10.46 -6.51 -2.07
C ILE A 127 9.11 -7.14 -2.39
N GLN A 128 8.46 -7.72 -1.38
CA GLN A 128 7.10 -8.21 -1.47
C GLN A 128 6.23 -7.38 -0.55
N LEU A 129 5.14 -6.85 -1.10
CA LEU A 129 4.13 -6.09 -0.38
C LEU A 129 2.80 -6.83 -0.49
N GLU A 130 2.28 -7.28 0.63
CA GLU A 130 0.98 -7.91 0.74
C GLU A 130 0.03 -6.91 1.37
N SER A 131 -1.03 -6.55 0.66
CA SER A 131 -2.00 -5.54 1.09
C SER A 131 -3.39 -6.13 1.08
N TRP A 132 -4.08 -6.09 2.21
CA TRP A 132 -5.46 -6.54 2.33
C TRP A 132 -6.37 -5.33 2.25
N TYR A 133 -7.27 -5.33 1.26
CA TYR A 133 -8.25 -4.27 1.05
C TYR A 133 -9.65 -4.80 1.30
N ALA A 134 -10.37 -4.19 2.24
CA ALA A 134 -11.77 -4.52 2.49
C ALA A 134 -12.70 -3.51 1.81
N PRO A 135 -13.76 -3.97 1.11
CA PRO A 135 -14.74 -3.09 0.48
C PRO A 135 -15.32 -2.07 1.47
N GLY A 136 -15.46 -0.82 1.04
CA GLY A 136 -15.95 0.30 1.87
C GLY A 136 -14.97 0.78 2.96
N THR A 137 -13.96 -0.01 3.32
CA THR A 137 -12.99 0.34 4.38
C THR A 137 -11.64 0.79 3.81
N GLY A 138 -11.17 0.16 2.73
CA GLY A 138 -9.85 0.39 2.15
C GLY A 138 -8.79 -0.56 2.71
N LEU A 139 -7.54 -0.10 2.83
CA LEU A 139 -6.43 -0.89 3.34
C LEU A 139 -6.64 -1.23 4.82
N VAL A 140 -6.68 -2.52 5.17
CA VAL A 140 -6.92 -2.97 6.55
C VAL A 140 -5.71 -3.68 7.16
N GLN A 141 -4.86 -4.26 6.31
CA GLN A 141 -3.59 -4.84 6.72
C GLN A 141 -2.58 -4.67 5.58
N GLN A 142 -1.31 -4.50 5.94
CA GLN A 142 -0.22 -4.53 4.99
C GLN A 142 1.00 -5.22 5.60
N GLU A 143 1.71 -6.04 4.84
CA GLU A 143 2.99 -6.60 5.23
C GLU A 143 4.02 -6.33 4.14
N GLN A 144 5.21 -5.87 4.56
CA GLN A 144 6.35 -5.71 3.68
C GLN A 144 7.45 -6.70 4.07
N ARG A 145 7.91 -7.47 3.09
CA ARG A 145 9.08 -8.33 3.18
C ARG A 145 10.14 -7.85 2.21
N THR A 146 11.40 -7.85 2.65
CA THR A 146 12.56 -7.62 1.77
C THR A 146 13.47 -8.81 1.86
N ASN A 147 13.78 -9.43 0.71
CA ASN A 147 14.57 -10.65 0.63
C ASN A 147 14.07 -11.74 1.60
N GLY A 148 12.74 -11.92 1.66
CA GLY A 148 12.06 -12.89 2.52
C GLY A 148 11.92 -12.50 3.99
N LYS A 149 12.60 -11.46 4.47
CA LYS A 149 12.51 -10.99 5.86
C LYS A 149 11.39 -9.96 6.01
N ARG A 150 10.44 -10.19 6.92
CA ARG A 150 9.39 -9.22 7.23
C ARG A 150 9.99 -8.00 7.94
N LEU A 151 9.82 -6.83 7.35
CA LEU A 151 10.33 -5.56 7.88
C LEU A 151 9.24 -4.73 8.55
N LEU A 152 8.03 -4.78 8.00
CA LEU A 152 6.91 -3.99 8.46
C LEU A 152 5.63 -4.81 8.39
N GLN A 153 4.80 -4.66 9.41
CA GLN A 153 3.40 -5.05 9.37
C GLN A 153 2.53 -3.88 9.86
N LEU A 154 1.53 -3.50 9.08
CA LEU A 154 0.47 -2.59 9.44
C LEU A 154 -0.83 -3.36 9.63
N GLN A 155 -1.56 -3.09 10.69
CA GLN A 155 -2.88 -3.66 10.94
C GLN A 155 -3.81 -2.59 11.47
N MET A 156 -4.96 -2.38 10.83
CA MET A 156 -5.95 -1.41 11.28
C MET A 156 -6.46 -1.79 12.68
N VAL A 157 -6.51 -0.82 13.60
CA VAL A 157 -6.95 -1.04 14.99
C VAL A 157 -8.44 -1.33 15.05
N THR A 158 -9.22 -0.51 14.36
CA THR A 158 -10.68 -0.64 14.30
C THR A 158 -11.14 -0.16 12.94
N ALA A 159 -12.04 -0.91 12.30
CA ALA A 159 -12.72 -0.43 11.11
C ALA A 159 -13.53 0.83 11.48
N PRO A 160 -13.50 1.89 10.65
CA PRO A 160 -14.37 3.03 10.86
C PRO A 160 -15.83 2.57 10.91
N SER A 161 -16.59 3.07 11.88
CA SER A 161 -18.05 2.89 11.94
C SER A 161 -18.65 3.49 10.67
N ASN A 162 -19.36 2.68 9.89
CA ASN A 162 -20.18 3.17 8.78
C ASN A 162 -21.41 3.90 9.31
#